data_AF-A0A9E0ITE1-F1
#
_entry.id   AF-A0A9E0ITE1-F1
#
_cell.length_a   1.000
_cell.length_b   1.000
_cell.length_c   1.000
_cell.angle_alpha   90.00
_cell.angle_beta   90.00
_cell.angle_gamma   90.00
#
_symmetry.space_group_name_H-M   'P 1'
#
loop_
_entity.id
_entity.type
_entity.pdbx_description
1 polymer ?
#
loop_
_entity_poly.entity_id
_entity_poly.type
_entity_poly.pdbx_seq_one_letter_code
_entity_poly.pdbx_strand_id
1 'polypeptide(L)'
;MSPGRRLRAVGYWFDDAAPNRYPRAQALVGRWDPTRRRAVVAYLRRGALYEAYGACASCRFDCGAPARVLGHRDLFDGVYVWPEGLAHTVEAHAVRLPEGFIRRALTGPDPARLRRPHQRDGTVDDAWWLAWAARRGALVDLRGWARPGPRDRARLPPVVADADLLALGRGGRRGLVRWADGRLGVVDLGPGRIVRVLPGWAAWPAGAE
;
A
#
# COMPACT_ATOMS: atom_id res chain seq x y z
N MET A 1 20.01 -7.45 26.45
CA MET A 1 19.93 -6.97 25.05
C MET A 1 18.90 -5.85 25.01
N SER A 2 19.30 -4.62 24.71
CA SER A 2 18.32 -3.53 24.52
C SER A 2 17.41 -3.90 23.35
N PRO A 3 16.07 -3.76 23.46
CA PRO A 3 15.19 -4.03 22.34
C PRO A 3 15.64 -3.18 21.15
N GLY A 4 15.97 -3.85 20.04
CA GLY A 4 16.40 -3.17 18.81
C GLY A 4 15.33 -2.16 18.40
N ARG A 5 15.74 -0.91 18.16
CA ARG A 5 14.80 0.18 17.84
C ARG A 5 14.08 -0.14 16.52
N ARG A 6 12.76 -0.27 16.56
CA ARG A 6 11.93 -0.50 15.36
C ARG A 6 11.78 0.79 14.55
N LEU A 7 11.92 0.68 13.22
CA LEU A 7 11.63 1.75 12.27
C LEU A 7 10.13 1.79 11.99
N ARG A 8 9.58 3.00 11.86
CA ARG A 8 8.16 3.23 11.57
C ARG A 8 7.94 3.28 10.06
N ALA A 9 7.17 2.34 9.53
CA ALA A 9 6.82 2.31 8.11
C ALA A 9 5.89 3.48 7.74
N VAL A 10 6.06 4.07 6.56
CA VAL A 10 5.13 5.06 6.00
C VAL A 10 5.14 4.98 4.48
N GLY A 11 3.98 5.17 3.86
CA GLY A 11 3.88 5.20 2.39
C GLY A 11 3.90 3.84 1.71
N TYR A 12 3.72 2.75 2.47
CA TYR A 12 3.39 1.44 1.91
C TYR A 12 1.90 1.42 1.58
N TRP A 13 1.58 0.99 0.36
CA TRP A 13 0.27 1.14 -0.24
C TRP A 13 -0.40 -0.20 -0.53
N PHE A 14 -1.73 -0.16 -0.55
CA PHE A 14 -2.58 -1.22 -1.04
C PHE A 14 -2.15 -1.68 -2.45
N ASP A 15 -2.27 -2.98 -2.70
CA ASP A 15 -1.98 -3.56 -4.01
C ASP A 15 -3.23 -4.15 -4.63
N ASP A 16 -3.71 -3.53 -5.71
CA ASP A 16 -4.95 -3.93 -6.39
C ASP A 16 -4.87 -5.33 -7.01
N ALA A 17 -3.67 -5.84 -7.34
CA ALA A 17 -3.44 -7.16 -7.91
C ALA A 17 -3.16 -8.23 -6.85
N ALA A 18 -2.67 -7.81 -5.69
CA ALA A 18 -2.45 -8.66 -4.52
C ALA A 18 -2.98 -7.98 -3.25
N PRO A 19 -4.33 -7.92 -3.08
CA PRO A 19 -4.97 -7.15 -2.01
C PRO A 19 -4.36 -7.45 -0.64
N ASN A 20 -4.02 -6.38 0.06
CA ASN A 20 -3.32 -6.45 1.34
C ASN A 20 -3.92 -5.44 2.32
N ARG A 21 -3.35 -5.34 3.53
CA ARG A 21 -3.87 -4.49 4.60
C ARG A 21 -3.49 -3.01 4.50
N TYR A 22 -2.59 -2.64 3.58
CA TYR A 22 -2.09 -1.27 3.49
C TYR A 22 -3.14 -0.31 2.92
N PRO A 23 -3.02 1.00 3.19
CA PRO A 23 -3.98 1.97 2.71
C PRO A 23 -3.94 2.19 1.21
N ARG A 24 -5.09 2.57 0.68
CA ARG A 24 -5.23 3.14 -0.65
C ARG A 24 -4.71 4.57 -0.65
N ALA A 25 -3.66 4.81 -1.43
CA ALA A 25 -3.07 6.15 -1.59
C ALA A 25 -4.10 7.18 -2.09
N GLN A 26 -5.04 6.74 -2.94
CA GLN A 26 -6.07 7.59 -3.54
C GLN A 26 -7.07 8.13 -2.51
N ALA A 27 -7.30 7.39 -1.42
CA ALA A 27 -8.16 7.83 -0.32
C ALA A 27 -7.49 8.87 0.61
N LEU A 28 -6.20 9.16 0.38
CA LEU A 28 -5.40 10.06 1.19
C LEU A 28 -4.97 11.33 0.44
N VAL A 29 -5.48 11.55 -0.77
CA VAL A 29 -5.28 12.80 -1.52
C VAL A 29 -5.90 13.95 -0.75
N GLY A 30 -5.18 15.07 -0.65
CA GLY A 30 -5.69 16.25 0.03
C GLY A 30 -4.89 17.52 -0.25
N ARG A 31 -5.34 18.63 0.32
CA ARG A 31 -4.70 19.94 0.12
C ARG A 31 -3.34 20.00 0.80
N TRP A 32 -2.43 20.77 0.21
CA TRP A 32 -1.08 21.03 0.74
C TRP A 32 -0.77 22.51 0.69
N ASP A 33 -0.04 22.99 1.69
CA ASP A 33 0.78 24.18 1.51
C ASP A 33 1.90 23.86 0.49
N PRO A 34 2.09 24.63 -0.59
CA PRO A 34 3.06 24.32 -1.64
C PRO A 34 4.51 24.26 -1.15
N THR A 35 4.90 25.17 -0.25
CA THR A 35 6.27 25.23 0.27
C THR A 35 6.56 24.03 1.16
N ARG A 36 5.61 23.70 2.04
CA ARG A 36 5.66 22.52 2.89
C ARG A 36 5.72 21.23 2.08
N ARG A 37 4.92 21.11 1.02
CA ARG A 37 4.92 19.94 0.12
C ARG A 37 6.29 19.75 -0.53
N ARG A 38 6.86 20.82 -1.10
CA ARG A 38 8.20 20.79 -1.71
C ARG A 38 9.28 20.36 -0.72
N ALA A 39 9.24 20.88 0.50
CA ALA A 39 10.20 20.50 1.54
C ALA A 39 10.09 19.01 1.92
N VAL A 40 8.87 18.48 2.07
CA VAL A 40 8.63 17.06 2.34
C VAL A 40 9.13 16.18 1.19
N VAL A 41 8.82 16.53 -0.06
CA VAL A 41 9.28 15.79 -1.24
C VAL A 41 10.81 15.77 -1.31
N ALA A 42 11.46 16.91 -1.06
CA ALA A 42 12.91 17.00 -1.04
C ALA A 42 13.53 16.14 0.07
N TYR A 43 12.91 16.09 1.25
CA TYR A 43 13.32 15.20 2.33
C TYR A 43 13.18 13.72 1.94
N LEU A 44 12.05 13.32 1.37
CA LEU A 44 11.79 11.94 0.96
C LEU A 44 12.84 11.40 -0.02
N ARG A 45 13.28 12.24 -0.98
CA ARG A 45 14.31 11.92 -1.97
C ARG A 45 15.72 11.77 -1.40
N ARG A 46 16.00 12.36 -0.22
CA ARG A 46 17.33 12.35 0.43
C ARG A 46 17.47 11.30 1.52
N GLY A 47 16.48 10.42 1.70
CA GLY A 47 16.57 9.35 2.69
C GLY A 47 17.79 8.47 2.44
N ALA A 48 18.37 7.93 3.51
CA ALA A 48 19.46 6.96 3.39
C ALA A 48 18.92 5.63 2.85
N LEU A 49 19.74 4.85 2.15
CA LEU A 49 19.33 3.55 1.62
C LEU A 49 19.05 2.56 2.76
N TYR A 50 17.81 2.06 2.83
CA TYR A 50 17.42 0.99 3.74
C TYR A 50 17.41 -0.38 3.09
N GLU A 51 16.90 -0.52 1.87
CA GLU A 51 16.83 -1.79 1.14
C GLU A 51 16.73 -1.53 -0.36
N ALA A 52 17.16 -2.47 -1.20
CA ALA A 52 16.98 -2.42 -2.64
C ALA A 52 16.44 -3.75 -3.16
N TYR A 53 15.49 -3.68 -4.08
CA TYR A 53 14.78 -4.83 -4.64
C TYR A 53 15.05 -4.97 -6.15
N GLY A 54 14.90 -6.19 -6.68
CA GLY A 54 15.12 -6.46 -8.12
C GLY A 54 14.02 -5.94 -9.05
N ALA A 55 12.85 -5.57 -8.52
CA ALA A 55 11.72 -5.08 -9.29
C ALA A 55 11.40 -3.62 -8.94
N CYS A 56 11.04 -2.82 -9.94
CA CYS A 56 10.58 -1.45 -9.72
C CYS A 56 9.10 -1.42 -9.30
N ALA A 57 8.76 -0.44 -8.47
CA ALA A 57 7.37 -0.17 -8.12
C ALA A 57 6.58 0.43 -9.30
N SER A 58 5.25 0.27 -9.28
CA SER A 58 4.30 0.94 -10.16
C SER A 58 3.51 2.02 -9.40
N CYS A 59 3.04 3.04 -10.11
CA CYS A 59 2.27 4.13 -9.50
C CYS A 59 0.84 3.67 -9.24
N ARG A 60 0.34 3.84 -8.02
CA ARG A 60 -1.03 3.44 -7.63
C ARG A 60 -2.15 4.34 -8.22
N PHE A 61 -1.77 5.34 -9.02
CA PHE A 61 -2.70 6.23 -9.72
C PHE A 61 -2.65 6.02 -11.25
N ASP A 62 -1.89 5.02 -11.72
CA ASP A 62 -1.74 4.69 -13.15
C ASP A 62 -1.36 5.90 -14.03
N CYS A 63 -0.62 6.84 -13.47
CA CYS A 63 -0.32 8.12 -14.13
C CYS A 63 0.82 8.06 -15.17
N GLY A 64 1.20 6.85 -15.60
CA GLY A 64 2.27 6.63 -16.59
C GLY A 64 3.69 7.01 -16.12
N ALA A 65 3.91 7.24 -14.82
CA ALA A 65 5.24 7.56 -14.31
C ALA A 65 6.22 6.40 -14.59
N PRO A 66 7.41 6.69 -15.14
CA PRO A 66 8.36 5.64 -15.49
C PRO A 66 8.93 4.99 -14.22
N ALA A 67 9.26 3.70 -14.32
CA ALA A 67 9.81 2.90 -13.22
C ALA A 67 10.96 3.60 -12.46
N ARG A 68 11.84 4.32 -13.17
CA ARG A 68 12.96 5.09 -12.58
C ARG A 68 12.54 6.17 -11.57
N VAL A 69 11.32 6.72 -11.68
CA VAL A 69 10.78 7.75 -10.77
C VAL A 69 10.23 7.13 -9.50
N LEU A 70 9.71 5.91 -9.61
CA LEU A 70 9.11 5.16 -8.50
C LEU A 70 10.15 4.38 -7.72
N GLY A 71 11.24 4.00 -8.39
CA GLY A 71 12.37 3.33 -7.78
C GLY A 71 12.08 1.88 -7.41
N HIS A 72 13.07 1.28 -6.78
CA HIS A 72 13.05 -0.11 -6.30
C HIS A 72 13.66 -0.20 -4.89
N ARG A 73 13.73 0.92 -4.17
CA ARG A 73 14.45 1.04 -2.90
C ARG A 73 13.52 1.47 -1.80
N ASP A 74 13.79 1.00 -0.60
CA ASP A 74 13.29 1.61 0.62
C ASP A 74 14.37 2.54 1.18
N LEU A 75 13.92 3.70 1.65
CA LEU A 75 14.75 4.73 2.25
C LEU A 75 14.39 4.90 3.73
N PHE A 76 15.31 5.38 4.54
CA PHE A 76 15.09 5.59 5.97
C PHE A 76 15.85 6.80 6.52
N ASP A 77 15.45 7.25 7.72
CA ASP A 77 16.08 8.38 8.43
C ASP A 77 16.50 8.04 9.88
N GLY A 78 16.50 6.75 10.19
CA GLY A 78 16.72 6.22 11.54
C GLY A 78 15.47 6.13 12.41
N VAL A 79 14.37 6.77 12.05
CA VAL A 79 13.09 6.66 12.77
C VAL A 79 12.01 6.06 11.88
N TYR A 80 11.94 6.51 10.64
CA TYR A 80 10.99 6.06 9.64
C TYR A 80 11.68 5.31 8.51
N VAL A 81 10.93 4.44 7.86
CA VAL A 81 11.28 3.77 6.60
C VAL A 81 10.13 3.92 5.61
N TRP A 82 10.46 4.15 4.33
CA TRP A 82 9.48 4.40 3.29
C TRP A 82 9.99 3.96 1.91
N PRO A 83 9.09 3.60 0.97
CA PRO A 83 9.49 3.32 -0.41
C PRO A 83 9.91 4.60 -1.12
N GLU A 84 10.92 4.51 -1.98
CA GLU A 84 11.44 5.61 -2.81
C GLU A 84 10.32 6.36 -3.56
N GLY A 85 9.35 5.61 -4.10
CA GLY A 85 8.19 6.14 -4.80
C GLY A 85 7.22 6.98 -3.96
N LEU A 86 7.38 7.03 -2.62
CA LEU A 86 6.58 7.89 -1.75
C LEU A 86 6.70 9.37 -2.17
N ALA A 87 7.90 9.81 -2.57
CA ALA A 87 8.13 11.17 -3.06
C ALA A 87 7.22 11.49 -4.25
N HIS A 88 7.09 10.57 -5.20
CA HIS A 88 6.22 10.72 -6.35
C HIS A 88 4.74 10.82 -5.95
N THR A 89 4.27 9.98 -5.02
CA THR A 89 2.86 10.04 -4.58
C THR A 89 2.51 11.36 -3.89
N VAL A 90 3.44 11.95 -3.14
CA VAL A 90 3.24 13.27 -2.54
C VAL A 90 3.34 14.36 -3.61
N GLU A 91 4.32 14.32 -4.52
CA GLU A 91 4.58 15.38 -5.50
C GLU A 91 3.59 15.43 -6.66
N ALA A 92 3.16 14.28 -7.18
CA ALA A 92 2.24 14.20 -8.31
C ALA A 92 0.78 14.15 -7.83
N HIS A 93 0.49 13.38 -6.79
CA HIS A 93 -0.90 13.02 -6.42
C HIS A 93 -1.41 13.67 -5.13
N ALA A 94 -0.62 14.55 -4.54
CA ALA A 94 -0.97 15.31 -3.33
C ALA A 94 -1.39 14.42 -2.15
N VAL A 95 -0.87 13.19 -2.09
CA VAL A 95 -1.12 12.26 -0.99
C VAL A 95 -0.64 12.89 0.32
N ARG A 96 -1.50 12.89 1.33
CA ARG A 96 -1.22 13.38 2.67
C ARG A 96 -0.48 12.33 3.48
N LEU A 97 0.37 12.81 4.38
CA LEU A 97 1.12 11.97 5.32
C LEU A 97 0.77 12.33 6.77
N PRO A 98 1.11 11.47 7.74
CA PRO A 98 0.89 11.76 9.15
C PRO A 98 1.66 12.99 9.60
N GLU A 99 1.02 13.85 10.39
CA GLU A 99 1.60 15.13 10.82
C GLU A 99 2.93 14.96 11.55
N GLY A 100 3.07 13.90 12.35
CA GLY A 100 4.32 13.56 13.04
C GLY A 100 5.47 13.23 12.08
N PHE A 101 5.19 12.60 10.94
CA PHE A 101 6.17 12.35 9.88
C PHE A 101 6.50 13.65 9.14
N ILE A 102 5.49 14.47 8.82
CA ILE A 102 5.71 15.74 8.14
C ILE A 102 6.59 16.66 8.99
N ARG A 103 6.32 16.78 10.29
CA ARG A 103 7.15 17.56 11.20
C ARG A 103 8.60 17.08 11.17
N ARG A 104 8.82 15.77 11.21
CA ARG A 104 10.16 15.17 11.09
C ARG A 104 10.84 15.53 9.76
N ALA A 105 10.11 15.46 8.65
CA ALA A 105 10.63 15.82 7.33
C ALA A 105 11.08 17.30 7.26
N LEU A 106 10.36 18.19 7.94
CA LEU A 106 10.68 19.63 7.99
C LEU A 106 11.85 19.95 8.93
N THR A 107 12.01 19.20 10.02
CA THR A 107 13.15 19.38 10.95
C THR A 107 14.42 18.68 10.48
N GLY A 108 14.30 17.68 9.60
CA GLY A 108 15.40 16.86 9.12
C GLY A 108 15.71 15.63 9.98
N PRO A 109 16.56 14.73 9.46
CA PRO A 109 17.03 13.56 10.19
C PRO A 109 17.96 13.96 11.34
N ASP A 110 18.07 13.08 12.32
CA ASP A 110 19.08 13.15 13.38
C ASP A 110 20.27 12.29 12.90
N PRO A 111 21.45 12.87 12.58
CA PRO A 111 22.58 12.11 12.08
C PRO A 111 23.01 10.95 13.00
N ALA A 112 22.86 11.11 14.32
CA ALA A 112 23.19 10.07 15.29
C ALA A 112 22.30 8.83 15.15
N ARG A 113 21.16 8.95 14.45
CA ARG A 113 20.17 7.90 14.24
C ARG A 113 20.30 7.19 12.90
N LEU A 114 21.20 7.60 12.01
CA LEU A 114 21.36 7.03 10.66
C LEU A 114 22.10 5.67 10.62
N ARG A 115 22.23 4.99 11.76
CA ARG A 115 22.76 3.62 11.78
C ARG A 115 21.68 2.66 11.28
N ARG A 116 21.88 2.10 10.08
CA ARG A 116 20.99 1.09 9.49
C ARG A 116 20.93 -0.11 10.45
N PRO A 117 19.75 -0.48 10.98
CA PRO A 117 19.63 -1.71 11.75
C PRO A 117 19.83 -2.91 10.82
N HIS A 118 20.41 -3.99 11.33
CA HIS A 118 20.36 -5.28 10.62
C HIS A 118 18.89 -5.68 10.46
N GLN A 119 18.49 -5.96 9.23
CA GLN A 119 17.13 -6.44 8.97
C GLN A 119 16.89 -7.76 9.71
N ARG A 120 15.84 -7.77 10.52
CA ARG A 120 15.35 -8.94 11.25
C ARG A 120 13.83 -8.84 11.31
N ASP A 121 13.14 -9.96 11.46
CA ASP A 121 11.69 -9.90 11.66
C ASP A 121 11.34 -8.96 12.82
N GLY A 122 10.39 -8.05 12.56
CA GLY A 122 9.97 -7.03 13.52
C GLY A 122 10.86 -5.78 13.60
N THR A 123 11.83 -5.57 12.70
CA THR A 123 12.55 -4.27 12.63
C THR A 123 11.69 -3.13 12.10
N VAL A 124 10.60 -3.43 11.41
CA VAL A 124 9.66 -2.42 10.88
C VAL A 124 8.32 -2.55 11.60
N ASP A 125 7.82 -1.44 12.11
CA ASP A 125 6.51 -1.28 12.74
C ASP A 125 5.61 -0.45 11.81
N ASP A 126 4.58 -1.09 11.27
CA ASP A 126 3.57 -0.48 10.41
C ASP A 126 2.24 -0.23 11.12
N ALA A 127 2.08 -0.65 12.39
CA ALA A 127 0.81 -0.54 13.10
C ALA A 127 0.34 0.92 13.20
N TRP A 128 1.26 1.83 13.50
CA TRP A 128 0.95 3.25 13.59
C TRP A 128 0.45 3.85 12.26
N TRP A 129 0.96 3.34 11.13
CA TRP A 129 0.61 3.78 9.79
C TRP A 129 -0.79 3.30 9.41
N LEU A 130 -1.07 2.03 9.70
CA LEU A 130 -2.38 1.43 9.52
C LEU A 130 -3.44 2.14 10.37
N ALA A 131 -3.15 2.39 11.66
CA ALA A 131 -4.05 3.11 12.56
C ALA A 131 -4.33 4.56 12.12
N TRP A 132 -3.32 5.25 11.57
CA TRP A 132 -3.50 6.59 11.02
C TRP A 132 -4.39 6.59 9.77
N ALA A 133 -4.23 5.57 8.92
CA ALA A 133 -4.99 5.40 7.69
C ALA A 133 -6.43 4.92 7.93
N ALA A 134 -6.64 4.03 8.90
CA ALA A 134 -7.96 3.55 9.30
C ALA A 134 -8.88 4.71 9.71
N ARG A 135 -8.36 5.62 10.54
CA ARG A 135 -9.06 6.86 10.95
C ARG A 135 -9.41 7.81 9.78
N ARG A 136 -8.92 7.53 8.57
CA ARG A 136 -9.20 8.29 7.34
C ARG A 136 -10.05 7.50 6.34
N GLY A 137 -10.52 6.31 6.72
CA GLY A 137 -11.26 5.43 5.80
C GLY A 137 -10.43 4.97 4.59
N ALA A 138 -9.10 4.97 4.72
CA ALA A 138 -8.20 4.63 3.60
C ALA A 138 -7.87 3.14 3.50
N LEU A 139 -8.33 2.32 4.47
CA LEU A 139 -8.16 0.87 4.43
C LEU A 139 -9.32 0.20 3.68
N VAL A 140 -9.05 -0.96 3.12
CA VAL A 140 -10.03 -1.83 2.45
C VAL A 140 -10.42 -2.94 3.42
N ASP A 141 -11.73 -3.21 3.60
CA ASP A 141 -12.17 -4.32 4.44
C ASP A 141 -11.97 -5.66 3.73
N LEU A 142 -10.91 -6.37 4.10
CA LEU A 142 -10.62 -7.72 3.62
C LEU A 142 -10.91 -8.79 4.68
N ARG A 143 -11.67 -8.48 5.75
CA ARG A 143 -12.00 -9.48 6.77
C ARG A 143 -12.79 -10.63 6.16
N GLY A 144 -12.35 -11.84 6.47
CA GLY A 144 -12.93 -13.06 5.91
C GLY A 144 -12.50 -13.36 4.47
N TRP A 145 -11.52 -12.63 3.92
CA TRP A 145 -10.89 -12.93 2.63
C TRP A 145 -9.47 -13.43 2.84
N ALA A 146 -9.06 -14.45 2.08
CA ALA A 146 -7.73 -15.06 2.13
C ALA A 146 -7.10 -15.07 0.74
N ARG A 147 -5.76 -15.05 0.68
CA ARG A 147 -5.03 -15.18 -0.58
C ARG A 147 -5.33 -16.54 -1.22
N PRO A 148 -5.66 -16.60 -2.52
CA PRO A 148 -5.95 -17.85 -3.19
C PRO A 148 -4.66 -18.65 -3.38
N GLY A 149 -4.76 -19.98 -3.28
CA GLY A 149 -3.69 -20.89 -3.67
C GLY A 149 -3.70 -21.17 -5.18
N PRO A 150 -2.67 -21.84 -5.72
CA PRO A 150 -2.59 -22.17 -7.15
C PRO A 150 -3.81 -22.95 -7.67
N ARG A 151 -4.35 -23.86 -6.85
CA ARG A 151 -5.51 -24.70 -7.21
C ARG A 151 -6.83 -23.94 -7.25
N ASP A 152 -6.92 -22.81 -6.56
CA ASP A 152 -8.18 -22.07 -6.45
C ASP A 152 -8.57 -21.36 -7.73
N ARG A 153 -7.58 -21.00 -8.57
CA ARG A 153 -7.82 -20.38 -9.88
C ARG A 153 -8.59 -21.30 -10.82
N ALA A 154 -8.34 -22.61 -10.75
CA ALA A 154 -9.06 -23.61 -11.55
C ALA A 154 -10.55 -23.74 -11.19
N ARG A 155 -10.98 -23.10 -10.09
CA ARG A 155 -12.38 -23.12 -9.62
C ARG A 155 -13.19 -21.94 -10.14
N LEU A 156 -12.59 -21.03 -10.91
CA LEU A 156 -13.32 -19.92 -11.51
C LEU A 156 -14.36 -20.45 -12.51
N PRO A 157 -15.63 -20.04 -12.40
CA PRO A 157 -16.64 -20.45 -13.35
C PRO A 157 -16.45 -19.75 -14.70
N PRO A 158 -16.99 -20.32 -15.80
CA PRO A 158 -16.84 -19.75 -17.14
C PRO A 158 -17.25 -18.28 -17.27
N VAL A 159 -18.25 -17.84 -16.49
CA VAL A 159 -18.77 -16.46 -16.50
C VAL A 159 -17.74 -15.39 -16.06
N VAL A 160 -16.63 -15.81 -15.43
CA VAL A 160 -15.51 -14.93 -15.03
C VAL A 160 -14.16 -15.50 -15.45
N ALA A 161 -14.12 -16.32 -16.50
CA ALA A 161 -12.90 -16.99 -16.96
C ALA A 161 -11.79 -16.02 -17.39
N ASP A 162 -12.15 -14.79 -17.76
CA ASP A 162 -11.26 -13.70 -18.15
C ASP A 162 -10.81 -12.82 -16.97
N ALA A 163 -11.24 -13.12 -15.74
CA ALA A 163 -10.93 -12.34 -14.54
C ALA A 163 -9.81 -12.99 -13.70
N ASP A 164 -9.03 -12.14 -13.02
CA ASP A 164 -8.05 -12.55 -12.03
C ASP A 164 -8.73 -12.88 -10.70
N LEU A 165 -8.51 -14.09 -10.15
CA LEU A 165 -8.89 -14.40 -8.77
C LEU A 165 -7.93 -13.72 -7.78
N LEU A 166 -8.45 -12.75 -7.02
CA LEU A 166 -7.68 -11.97 -6.06
C LEU A 166 -7.73 -12.52 -4.64
N ALA A 167 -8.90 -13.01 -4.19
CA ALA A 167 -9.09 -13.54 -2.86
C ALA A 167 -10.21 -14.58 -2.78
N LEU A 168 -10.18 -15.41 -1.74
CA LEU A 168 -11.24 -16.35 -1.39
C LEU A 168 -11.94 -15.93 -0.11
N GLY A 169 -13.27 -15.92 -0.14
CA GLY A 169 -14.08 -15.71 1.05
C GLY A 169 -14.01 -16.92 2.00
N ARG A 170 -14.32 -16.68 3.28
CA ARG A 170 -14.39 -17.71 4.34
C ARG A 170 -15.22 -18.92 3.88
N GLY A 171 -14.67 -20.12 4.08
CA GLY A 171 -15.27 -21.37 3.62
C GLY A 171 -15.06 -21.67 2.13
N GLY A 172 -14.32 -20.82 1.40
CA GLY A 172 -13.89 -21.07 0.03
C GLY A 172 -15.01 -21.10 -1.01
N ARG A 173 -16.25 -20.71 -0.67
CA ARG A 173 -17.39 -20.71 -1.60
C ARG A 173 -17.49 -19.43 -2.42
N ARG A 174 -16.80 -18.36 -2.01
CA ARG A 174 -16.80 -17.08 -2.73
C ARG A 174 -15.41 -16.74 -3.25
N GLY A 175 -15.34 -16.25 -4.48
CA GLY A 175 -14.15 -15.64 -5.06
C GLY A 175 -14.34 -14.13 -5.18
N LEU A 176 -13.31 -13.37 -4.88
CA LEU A 176 -13.17 -11.97 -5.27
C LEU A 176 -12.31 -11.94 -6.52
N VAL A 177 -12.89 -11.48 -7.62
CA VAL A 177 -12.23 -11.41 -8.92
C VAL A 177 -12.06 -9.97 -9.38
N ARG A 178 -11.12 -9.75 -10.30
CA ARG A 178 -10.92 -8.47 -10.98
C ARG A 178 -10.78 -8.66 -12.48
N TRP A 179 -11.52 -7.87 -13.25
CA TRP A 179 -11.40 -7.85 -14.72
C TRP A 179 -10.31 -6.88 -15.17
N ALA A 180 -9.87 -7.02 -16.43
CA ALA A 180 -8.86 -6.15 -17.04
C ALA A 180 -9.27 -4.66 -17.06
N ASP A 181 -10.57 -4.37 -17.05
CA ASP A 181 -11.11 -3.00 -16.97
C ASP A 181 -11.13 -2.41 -15.56
N GLY A 182 -10.63 -3.15 -14.56
CA GLY A 182 -10.53 -2.72 -13.16
C GLY A 182 -11.79 -2.97 -12.32
N ARG A 183 -12.89 -3.47 -12.91
CA ARG A 183 -14.08 -3.86 -12.14
C ARG A 183 -13.74 -5.01 -11.20
N LEU A 184 -14.44 -5.04 -10.06
CA LEU A 184 -14.36 -6.13 -9.09
C LEU A 184 -15.65 -6.93 -9.07
N GLY A 185 -15.53 -8.23 -8.83
CA GLY A 185 -16.66 -9.15 -8.75
C GLY A 185 -16.58 -10.00 -7.50
N VAL A 186 -17.71 -10.19 -6.81
CA VAL A 186 -17.86 -11.31 -5.87
C VAL A 186 -18.62 -12.40 -6.59
N VAL A 187 -18.03 -13.60 -6.65
CA VAL A 187 -18.54 -14.74 -7.41
C VAL A 187 -18.78 -15.90 -6.45
N ASP A 188 -19.90 -16.60 -6.60
CA ASP A 188 -20.14 -17.87 -5.94
C ASP A 188 -19.51 -19.00 -6.77
N LEU A 189 -18.48 -19.63 -6.21
CA LEU A 189 -17.69 -20.67 -6.88
C LEU A 189 -18.41 -22.02 -6.95
N GLY A 190 -19.54 -22.19 -6.24
CA GLY A 190 -20.36 -23.41 -6.32
C GLY A 190 -21.24 -23.44 -7.57
N PRO A 191 -22.32 -22.63 -7.64
CA PRO A 191 -23.22 -22.54 -8.79
C PRO A 191 -22.64 -21.71 -9.94
N GLY A 192 -21.46 -21.09 -9.76
CA GLY A 192 -20.75 -20.38 -10.82
C GLY A 192 -21.41 -19.07 -11.25
N ARG A 193 -21.93 -18.27 -10.30
CA ARG A 193 -22.66 -17.02 -10.60
C ARG A 193 -22.02 -15.80 -9.97
N ILE A 194 -22.16 -14.66 -10.64
CA ILE A 194 -21.75 -13.36 -10.08
C ILE A 194 -22.79 -12.92 -9.04
N VAL A 195 -22.32 -12.63 -7.83
CA VAL A 195 -23.15 -12.16 -6.69
C VAL A 195 -23.20 -10.63 -6.64
N ARG A 196 -22.08 -9.98 -6.97
CA ARG A 196 -21.96 -8.52 -6.93
C ARG A 196 -20.89 -8.08 -7.92
N VAL A 197 -21.12 -6.96 -8.60
CA VAL A 197 -20.12 -6.24 -9.38
C VAL A 197 -19.92 -4.86 -8.77
N LEU A 198 -18.67 -4.40 -8.75
CA LEU A 198 -18.26 -3.09 -8.28
C LEU A 198 -17.40 -2.43 -9.36
N PRO A 199 -17.48 -1.10 -9.52
CA PRO A 199 -16.67 -0.37 -10.50
C PRO A 199 -15.16 -0.41 -10.18
N GLY A 200 -14.77 -0.80 -8.97
CA GLY A 200 -13.38 -0.92 -8.56
C GLY A 200 -13.25 -0.86 -7.04
N TRP A 201 -12.00 -0.80 -6.55
CA TRP A 201 -11.71 -0.77 -5.11
C TRP A 201 -12.28 0.44 -4.38
N ALA A 202 -12.68 1.51 -5.09
CA ALA A 202 -13.23 2.73 -4.45
C ALA A 202 -14.67 2.53 -3.96
N ALA A 203 -15.37 1.56 -4.56
CA ALA A 203 -16.71 1.16 -4.13
C ALA A 203 -16.67 -0.07 -3.18
N TRP A 204 -15.48 -0.57 -2.85
CA TRP A 204 -15.33 -1.64 -1.86
C TRP A 204 -15.50 -1.07 -0.44
N PRO A 205 -16.12 -1.80 0.51
CA PRO A 205 -16.26 -1.34 1.88
C PRO A 205 -14.93 -0.93 2.53
N ALA A 206 -14.93 0.22 3.21
CA ALA A 206 -13.79 0.67 3.99
C ALA A 206 -13.56 -0.24 5.20
N GLY A 207 -12.29 -0.53 5.50
CA GLY A 207 -11.88 -1.25 6.69
C GLY A 207 -11.81 -0.34 7.91
N ALA A 208 -12.19 -0.88 9.07
CA ALA A 208 -11.86 -0.33 10.38
C ALA A 208 -10.76 -1.20 11.02
N GLU A 209 -9.93 -0.59 11.88
CA GLU A 209 -8.96 -1.32 12.72
C GLU A 209 -9.68 -2.11 13.82
#